data_AF-A0A4Q4CXB6-F1
#
_entry.id   AF-A0A4Q4CXB6-F1
#
_cell.length_a   1.000
_cell.length_b   1.000
_cell.length_c   1.000
_cell.angle_alpha   90.00
_cell.angle_beta   90.00
_cell.angle_gamma   90.00
#
_symmetry.space_group_name_H-M   'P 1'
#
loop_
_entity.id
_entity.type
_entity.pdbx_description
1 polymer ?
#
loop_
_entity_poly.entity_id
_entity_poly.type
_entity_poly.pdbx_seq_one_letter_code
_entity_poly.pdbx_strand_id
1 'polypeptide(L)'
;MGLSAGPGVAAVRKVALRLKDAFQPVDAEIVSLGSQLGAAIELVQGITGSFESLPREMEGAALAAATEALRGAAATMQDLAAALQREHGGFLALTGRLAQIGASISRLEGTLRTLSLLSLNSRIVATGIEDEGDDLNSFSRDIAALVATGEAAVRGYRTAYGQVTAVLRSAAATQSGFADRHGAMLRQVARQIEESLGGIAERRDRARAAAQAIGDRGREIGGAIGTVVTALQVGDS
;
A
#
# COMPACT_ATOMS: atom_id res chain seq x y z
N MET A 1 -12.14 78.46 -65.40
CA MET A 1 -10.69 78.76 -65.35
C MET A 1 -10.20 78.26 -63.99
N GLY A 2 -9.66 77.06 -63.81
CA GLY A 2 -8.59 76.41 -64.59
C GLY A 2 -7.25 76.54 -63.85
N LEU A 3 -7.22 76.32 -62.52
CA LEU A 3 -5.99 76.36 -61.73
C LEU A 3 -5.10 75.16 -62.09
N SER A 4 -4.17 75.42 -63.00
CA SER A 4 -3.08 74.53 -63.38
C SER A 4 -2.24 74.17 -62.16
N ALA A 5 -2.29 72.91 -61.74
CA ALA A 5 -1.40 72.37 -60.72
C ALA A 5 0.05 72.46 -61.25
N GLY A 6 0.88 73.27 -60.59
CA GLY A 6 2.26 73.49 -61.01
C GLY A 6 3.09 72.20 -61.11
N PRO A 7 4.12 72.15 -61.96
CA PRO A 7 4.88 70.95 -62.31
C PRO A 7 5.51 70.21 -61.10
N GLY A 8 5.75 70.91 -59.98
CA GLY A 8 6.22 70.30 -58.72
C GLY A 8 5.18 69.39 -58.06
N VAL A 9 3.89 69.73 -58.12
CA VAL A 9 2.81 68.91 -57.53
C VAL A 9 2.59 67.62 -58.33
N ALA A 10 2.74 67.69 -59.65
CA ALA A 10 2.67 66.52 -60.53
C ALA A 10 3.86 65.57 -60.34
N ALA A 11 5.07 66.11 -60.12
CA ALA A 11 6.26 65.32 -59.84
C ALA A 11 6.19 64.61 -58.48
N VAL A 12 5.77 65.32 -57.44
CA VAL A 12 5.55 64.73 -56.10
C VAL A 12 4.48 63.64 -56.14
N ARG A 13 3.37 63.85 -56.86
CA ARG A 13 2.33 62.84 -57.04
C ARG A 13 2.83 61.59 -57.78
N LYS A 14 3.71 61.76 -58.77
CA LYS A 14 4.30 60.65 -59.53
C LYS A 14 5.31 59.84 -58.70
N VAL A 15 6.08 60.51 -57.84
CA VAL A 15 6.96 59.85 -56.85
C VAL A 15 6.14 59.11 -55.80
N ALA A 16 5.06 59.72 -55.30
CA ALA A 16 4.15 59.08 -54.34
C ALA A 16 3.48 57.82 -54.92
N LEU A 17 3.04 57.85 -56.18
CA LEU A 17 2.49 56.67 -56.87
C LEU A 17 3.53 55.58 -57.05
N ARG A 18 4.77 55.93 -57.42
CA ARG A 18 5.86 54.95 -57.56
C ARG A 18 6.28 54.35 -56.23
N LEU A 19 6.29 55.13 -55.16
CA LEU A 19 6.50 54.61 -53.81
C LEU A 19 5.38 53.65 -53.44
N LYS A 20 4.12 54.04 -53.66
CA LYS A 20 2.96 53.20 -53.38
C LYS A 20 3.03 51.87 -54.13
N ASP A 21 3.33 51.88 -55.42
CA ASP A 21 3.46 50.65 -56.22
C ASP A 21 4.65 49.78 -55.76
N ALA A 22 5.75 50.39 -55.29
CA ALA A 22 6.91 49.68 -54.77
C ALA A 22 6.69 49.07 -53.38
N PHE A 23 5.89 49.75 -52.53
CA PHE A 23 5.58 49.29 -51.16
C PHE A 23 4.38 48.34 -51.11
N GLN A 24 3.46 48.38 -52.08
CA GLN A 24 2.29 47.49 -52.14
C GLN A 24 2.59 45.98 -52.00
N PRO A 25 3.63 45.40 -52.65
CA PRO A 25 3.98 44.00 -52.43
C PRO A 25 4.55 43.73 -51.02
N VAL A 26 5.26 44.70 -50.43
CA VAL A 26 5.79 44.61 -49.07
C VAL A 26 4.65 44.66 -48.05
N ASP A 27 3.68 45.57 -48.24
CA ASP A 27 2.49 45.67 -47.39
C ASP A 27 1.66 44.38 -47.44
N ALA A 28 1.47 43.80 -48.64
CA ALA A 28 0.77 42.54 -48.80
C ALA A 28 1.47 41.38 -48.09
N GLU A 29 2.81 41.35 -48.13
CA GLU A 29 3.63 40.35 -47.44
C GLU A 29 3.57 40.51 -45.92
N ILE A 30 3.61 41.76 -45.41
CA ILE A 30 3.45 42.08 -43.99
C ILE A 30 2.07 41.67 -43.45
N VAL A 31 0.99 41.97 -44.19
CA VAL A 31 -0.37 41.55 -43.82
C VAL A 31 -0.49 40.02 -43.81
N SER A 32 0.10 39.34 -44.78
CA SER A 32 0.15 37.87 -44.81
C SER A 32 0.91 37.31 -43.60
N LEU A 33 2.06 37.91 -43.25
CA LEU A 33 2.84 37.53 -42.08
C LEU A 33 2.06 37.72 -40.78
N GLY A 34 1.38 38.86 -40.63
CA GLY A 34 0.53 39.16 -39.47
C GLY A 34 -0.61 38.17 -39.31
N SER A 35 -1.26 37.78 -40.42
CA SER A 35 -2.28 36.73 -40.46
C SER A 35 -1.72 35.37 -40.01
N GLN A 36 -0.55 34.98 -40.50
CA GLN A 36 0.10 33.71 -40.13
C GLN A 36 0.54 33.71 -38.65
N LEU A 37 1.05 34.83 -38.14
CA LEU A 37 1.39 35.01 -36.72
C LEU A 37 0.14 34.94 -35.83
N GLY A 38 -0.98 35.54 -36.26
CA GLY A 38 -2.27 35.42 -35.57
C GLY A 38 -2.73 33.97 -35.46
N ALA A 39 -2.71 33.23 -36.57
CA ALA A 39 -3.04 31.80 -36.59
C ALA A 39 -2.08 30.96 -35.71
N ALA A 40 -0.79 31.30 -35.69
CA ALA A 40 0.18 30.64 -34.81
C ALA A 40 -0.11 30.89 -33.32
N ILE A 41 -0.55 32.09 -32.94
CA ILE A 41 -0.97 32.39 -31.56
C ILE A 41 -2.16 31.52 -31.15
N GLU A 42 -3.19 31.41 -32.00
CA GLU A 42 -4.36 30.59 -31.69
C GLU A 42 -3.98 29.12 -31.47
N LEU A 43 -3.08 28.58 -32.29
CA LEU A 43 -2.52 27.24 -32.14
C LEU A 43 -1.77 27.06 -30.81
N VAL A 44 -0.90 28.01 -30.46
CA VAL A 44 -0.14 27.99 -29.20
C VAL A 44 -1.08 28.10 -27.99
N GLN A 45 -2.11 28.93 -28.05
CA GLN A 45 -3.13 29.04 -27.01
C GLN A 45 -3.94 27.75 -26.87
N GLY A 46 -4.32 27.11 -27.98
CA GLY A 46 -5.02 25.82 -27.97
C GLY A 46 -4.18 24.71 -27.33
N ILE A 47 -2.90 24.59 -27.72
CA ILE A 47 -1.96 23.63 -27.12
C ILE A 47 -1.80 23.91 -25.62
N THR A 48 -1.61 25.17 -25.25
CA THR A 48 -1.49 25.58 -23.84
C THR A 48 -2.74 25.20 -23.04
N GLY A 49 -3.94 25.45 -23.57
CA GLY A 49 -5.20 25.08 -22.95
C GLY A 49 -5.36 23.57 -22.74
N SER A 50 -4.98 22.75 -23.73
CA SER A 50 -4.97 21.28 -23.59
C SER A 50 -3.97 20.79 -22.54
N PHE A 51 -2.80 21.43 -22.45
CA PHE A 51 -1.82 21.09 -21.41
C PHE A 51 -2.25 21.56 -20.02
N GLU A 52 -3.04 22.63 -19.89
CA GLU A 52 -3.63 23.06 -18.62
C GLU A 52 -4.83 22.21 -18.18
N SER A 53 -5.55 21.55 -19.11
CA SER A 53 -6.67 20.65 -18.77
C SER A 53 -6.21 19.27 -18.30
N LEU A 54 -5.06 18.78 -18.81
CA LEU A 54 -4.52 17.45 -18.53
C LEU A 54 -4.26 17.21 -17.02
N PRO A 55 -3.63 18.14 -16.26
CA PRO A 55 -3.47 18.00 -14.82
C PRO A 55 -4.81 17.98 -14.08
N ARG A 56 -5.84 18.72 -14.54
CA ARG A 56 -7.16 18.71 -13.89
C ARG A 56 -7.86 17.37 -14.02
N GLU A 57 -7.76 16.71 -15.17
CA GLU A 57 -8.28 15.36 -15.36
C GLU A 57 -7.53 14.34 -14.48
N MET A 58 -6.21 14.50 -14.36
CA MET A 58 -5.39 13.68 -13.45
C MET A 58 -5.61 14.00 -11.95
N GLU A 59 -6.15 15.17 -11.62
CA GLU A 59 -6.59 15.56 -10.27
C GLU A 59 -8.06 15.20 -10.02
N GLY A 60 -8.72 14.52 -10.96
CA GLY A 60 -10.13 14.17 -10.87
C GLY A 60 -10.48 13.43 -9.58
N ALA A 61 -11.64 13.78 -9.00
CA ALA A 61 -12.13 13.21 -7.75
C ALA A 61 -12.20 11.66 -7.78
N ALA A 62 -12.47 11.08 -8.95
CA ALA A 62 -12.48 9.62 -9.14
C ALA A 62 -11.10 8.97 -8.94
N LEU A 63 -10.02 9.56 -9.47
CA LEU A 63 -8.67 9.02 -9.29
C LEU A 63 -8.21 9.19 -7.83
N ALA A 64 -8.52 10.32 -7.21
CA ALA A 64 -8.24 10.55 -5.80
C ALA A 64 -8.96 9.51 -4.91
N ALA A 65 -10.25 9.29 -5.14
CA ALA A 65 -11.03 8.28 -4.43
C ALA A 65 -10.50 6.86 -4.64
N ALA A 66 -10.14 6.50 -5.88
CA ALA A 66 -9.56 5.19 -6.18
C ALA A 66 -8.19 5.00 -5.51
N THR A 67 -7.34 6.03 -5.52
CA THR A 67 -6.03 6.02 -4.85
C THR A 67 -6.19 5.80 -3.35
N GLU A 68 -7.15 6.48 -2.72
CA GLU A 68 -7.42 6.34 -1.30
C GLU A 68 -8.01 4.98 -0.95
N ALA A 69 -8.94 4.47 -1.76
CA ALA A 69 -9.48 3.12 -1.59
C ALA A 69 -8.39 2.05 -1.70
N LEU A 70 -7.48 2.18 -2.66
CA LEU A 70 -6.33 1.27 -2.81
C LEU A 70 -5.37 1.36 -1.63
N ARG A 71 -5.10 2.55 -1.12
CA ARG A 71 -4.29 2.75 0.09
C ARG A 71 -4.92 2.08 1.31
N GLY A 72 -6.24 2.26 1.50
CA GLY A 72 -6.99 1.59 2.56
C GLY A 72 -6.97 0.06 2.44
N ALA A 73 -7.07 -0.46 1.21
CA ALA A 73 -6.96 -1.89 0.95
C ALA A 73 -5.56 -2.43 1.28
N ALA A 74 -4.49 -1.72 0.90
CA ALA A 74 -3.12 -2.09 1.23
C ALA A 74 -2.88 -2.13 2.76
N ALA A 75 -3.36 -1.12 3.49
CA ALA A 75 -3.28 -1.10 4.94
C ALA A 75 -4.03 -2.28 5.59
N THR A 76 -5.24 -2.58 5.10
CA THR A 76 -6.04 -3.73 5.57
C THR A 76 -5.31 -5.06 5.34
N MET A 77 -4.63 -5.21 4.19
CA MET A 77 -3.82 -6.41 3.90
C MET A 77 -2.62 -6.55 4.84
N GLN A 78 -1.96 -5.44 5.19
CA GLN A 78 -0.87 -5.44 6.16
C GLN A 78 -1.36 -5.82 7.57
N ASP A 79 -2.50 -5.26 7.99
CA ASP A 79 -3.12 -5.58 9.28
C ASP A 79 -3.52 -7.04 9.38
N LEU A 80 -4.09 -7.59 8.30
CA LEU A 80 -4.44 -9.01 8.22
C LEU A 80 -3.19 -9.89 8.29
N ALA A 81 -2.13 -9.52 7.55
CA ALA A 81 -0.86 -10.26 7.61
C ALA A 81 -0.25 -10.23 9.01
N ALA A 82 -0.35 -9.11 9.74
CA ALA A 82 0.11 -8.99 11.11
C ALA A 82 -0.77 -9.80 12.08
N ALA A 83 -2.08 -9.82 11.88
CA ALA A 83 -3.01 -10.62 12.68
C ALA A 83 -2.71 -12.13 12.56
N LEU A 84 -2.45 -12.62 11.35
CA LEU A 84 -2.08 -14.02 11.12
C LEU A 84 -0.79 -14.42 11.85
N GLN A 85 0.20 -13.53 11.88
CA GLN A 85 1.44 -13.77 12.61
C GLN A 85 1.23 -13.80 14.13
N ARG A 86 0.40 -12.90 14.67
CA ARG A 86 0.03 -12.93 16.10
C ARG A 86 -0.71 -14.20 16.47
N GLU A 87 -1.66 -14.62 15.65
CA GLU A 87 -2.43 -15.85 15.86
C GLU A 87 -1.51 -17.08 15.86
N HIS A 88 -0.59 -17.17 14.90
CA HIS A 88 0.42 -18.22 14.85
C HIS A 88 1.28 -18.25 16.13
N GLY A 89 1.73 -17.08 16.61
CA GLY A 89 2.42 -16.96 17.90
C GLY A 89 1.58 -17.47 19.08
N GLY A 90 0.27 -17.23 19.07
CA GLY A 90 -0.68 -17.76 20.05
C GLY A 90 -0.72 -19.29 20.08
N PHE A 91 -0.77 -19.93 18.91
CA PHE A 91 -0.72 -21.40 18.79
C PHE A 91 0.60 -21.99 19.33
N LEU A 92 1.74 -21.35 19.04
CA LEU A 92 3.04 -21.77 19.58
C LEU A 92 3.09 -21.65 21.10
N ALA A 93 2.60 -20.54 21.65
CA ALA A 93 2.54 -20.33 23.09
C ALA A 93 1.63 -21.37 23.78
N LEU A 94 0.47 -21.69 23.19
CA LEU A 94 -0.43 -22.71 23.71
C LEU A 94 0.21 -24.11 23.66
N THR A 95 0.95 -24.42 22.60
CA THR A 95 1.71 -25.67 22.47
C THR A 95 2.78 -25.79 23.55
N GLY A 96 3.49 -24.70 23.85
CA GLY A 96 4.46 -24.64 24.95
C GLY A 96 3.82 -24.87 26.32
N ARG A 97 2.64 -24.28 26.57
CA ARG A 97 1.89 -24.51 27.83
C ARG A 97 1.42 -25.95 27.96
N LEU A 98 0.96 -26.57 26.87
CA LEU A 98 0.62 -28.00 26.89
C LEU A 98 1.84 -28.86 27.23
N ALA A 99 3.02 -28.57 26.67
CA ALA A 99 4.23 -29.33 27.02
C ALA A 99 4.55 -29.29 28.53
N GLN A 100 4.32 -28.15 29.20
CA GLN A 100 4.48 -28.03 30.65
C GLN A 100 3.46 -28.87 31.44
N ILE A 101 2.21 -28.95 30.94
CA ILE A 101 1.18 -29.83 31.51
C ILE A 101 1.61 -31.29 31.35
N GLY A 102 2.10 -31.69 30.18
CA GLY A 102 2.61 -33.04 29.93
C GLY A 102 3.72 -33.45 30.90
N ALA A 103 4.70 -32.57 31.13
CA ALA A 103 5.75 -32.80 32.12
C ALA A 103 5.21 -32.97 33.54
N SER A 104 4.15 -32.23 33.88
CA SER A 104 3.50 -32.32 35.20
C SER A 104 2.73 -33.63 35.38
N ILE A 105 2.06 -34.12 34.33
CA ILE A 105 1.43 -35.44 34.31
C ILE A 105 2.49 -36.54 34.54
N SER A 106 3.62 -36.48 33.83
CA SER A 106 4.71 -37.47 34.00
C SER A 106 5.30 -37.47 35.42
N ARG A 107 5.44 -36.30 36.05
CA ARG A 107 5.87 -36.20 37.45
C ARG A 107 4.88 -36.86 38.41
N LEU A 108 3.59 -36.68 38.15
CA LEU A 108 2.54 -37.22 39.01
C LEU A 108 2.43 -38.76 38.86
N GLU A 109 2.62 -39.30 37.65
CA GLU A 109 2.79 -40.75 37.42
C GLU A 109 3.97 -41.32 38.21
N GLY A 110 5.14 -40.66 38.19
CA GLY A 110 6.31 -41.09 38.96
C GLY A 110 6.06 -41.08 40.47
N THR A 111 5.33 -40.08 40.96
CA THR A 111 4.95 -39.97 42.37
C THR A 111 4.02 -41.10 42.79
N LEU A 112 2.97 -41.37 42.01
CA LEU A 112 2.04 -42.47 42.27
C LEU A 112 2.75 -43.84 42.25
N ARG A 113 3.68 -44.05 41.31
CA ARG A 113 4.47 -45.28 41.27
C ARG A 113 5.33 -45.47 42.51
N THR A 114 5.88 -44.38 43.04
CA THR A 114 6.64 -44.41 44.30
C THR A 114 5.74 -44.75 45.48
N LEU A 115 4.54 -44.15 45.56
CA LEU A 115 3.55 -44.46 46.60
C LEU A 115 3.04 -45.90 46.50
N SER A 116 2.86 -46.44 45.30
CA SER A 116 2.49 -47.85 45.05
C SER A 116 3.52 -48.81 45.65
N LEU A 117 4.81 -48.54 45.41
CA LEU A 117 5.92 -49.33 45.98
C LEU A 117 5.99 -49.21 47.50
N LEU A 118 5.80 -48.00 48.04
CA LEU A 118 5.75 -47.78 49.49
C LEU A 118 4.61 -48.57 50.14
N SER A 119 3.41 -48.49 49.56
CA SER A 119 2.23 -49.24 50.02
C SER A 119 2.50 -50.74 50.06
N LEU A 120 3.12 -51.28 49.01
CA LEU A 120 3.47 -52.70 48.91
C LEU A 120 4.49 -53.10 49.99
N ASN A 121 5.55 -52.31 50.17
CA ASN A 121 6.56 -52.57 51.18
C ASN A 121 5.98 -52.52 52.60
N SER A 122 5.12 -51.54 52.89
CA SER A 122 4.43 -51.45 54.19
C SER A 122 3.54 -52.66 54.46
N ARG A 123 2.90 -53.22 53.42
CA ARG A 123 2.10 -54.46 53.54
C ARG A 123 2.95 -55.67 53.89
N ILE A 124 4.11 -55.82 53.23
CA ILE A 124 5.06 -56.91 53.49
C ILE A 124 5.59 -56.83 54.94
N VAL A 125 5.92 -55.63 55.41
CA VAL A 125 6.38 -55.40 56.78
C VAL A 125 5.26 -55.69 57.80
N ALA A 126 4.04 -55.24 57.54
CA ALA A 126 2.88 -55.49 58.42
C ALA A 126 2.57 -56.99 58.59
N THR A 127 2.75 -57.79 57.54
CA THR A 127 2.57 -59.26 57.64
C THR A 127 3.62 -59.98 58.49
N GLY A 128 4.73 -59.32 58.84
CA GLY A 128 5.81 -59.89 59.65
C GLY A 128 5.79 -59.49 61.13
N ILE A 129 4.83 -58.67 61.59
CA ILE A 129 4.75 -58.15 62.95
C ILE A 129 3.39 -58.56 63.56
N GLU A 130 3.41 -59.45 64.55
CA GLU A 130 2.22 -60.16 65.05
C GLU A 130 1.30 -59.33 66.00
N ASP A 131 1.74 -58.19 66.56
CA ASP A 131 1.00 -57.46 67.61
C ASP A 131 0.59 -56.01 67.24
N GLU A 132 1.25 -55.36 66.26
CA GLU A 132 0.94 -54.00 65.74
C GLU A 132 0.56 -54.00 64.24
N GLY A 133 0.46 -55.17 63.62
CA GLY A 133 0.30 -55.33 62.17
C GLY A 133 -1.06 -54.91 61.61
N ASP A 134 -2.12 -54.82 62.42
CA ASP A 134 -3.49 -54.62 61.92
C ASP A 134 -3.75 -53.17 61.46
N ASP A 135 -3.28 -52.17 62.23
CA ASP A 135 -3.37 -50.75 61.87
C ASP A 135 -2.51 -50.41 60.63
N LEU A 136 -1.29 -50.97 60.56
CA LEU A 136 -0.39 -50.77 59.42
C LEU A 136 -0.94 -51.44 58.14
N ASN A 137 -1.62 -52.58 58.28
CA ASN A 137 -2.29 -53.27 57.19
C ASN A 137 -3.55 -52.55 56.71
N SER A 138 -4.32 -51.90 57.61
CA SER A 138 -5.43 -51.01 57.21
C SER A 138 -4.91 -49.79 56.44
N PHE A 139 -3.90 -49.11 56.98
CA PHE A 139 -3.28 -47.94 56.35
C PHE A 139 -2.69 -48.27 54.97
N SER A 140 -2.00 -49.41 54.83
CA SER A 140 -1.47 -49.85 53.53
C SER A 140 -2.59 -50.14 52.51
N ARG A 141 -3.74 -50.67 52.94
CA ARG A 141 -4.90 -50.87 52.05
C ARG A 141 -5.49 -49.55 51.57
N ASP A 142 -5.61 -48.57 52.46
CA ASP A 142 -6.14 -47.24 52.12
C ASP A 142 -5.21 -46.50 51.15
N ILE A 143 -3.90 -46.56 51.36
CA ILE A 143 -2.92 -46.01 50.42
C ILE A 143 -3.02 -46.72 49.06
N ALA A 144 -3.08 -48.06 49.04
CA ALA A 144 -3.17 -48.79 47.78
C ALA A 144 -4.44 -48.42 46.98
N ALA A 145 -5.58 -48.26 47.66
CA ALA A 145 -6.82 -47.82 47.05
C ALA A 145 -6.70 -46.39 46.49
N LEU A 146 -6.14 -45.46 47.28
CA LEU A 146 -5.92 -44.07 46.85
C LEU A 146 -4.97 -43.97 45.66
N VAL A 147 -3.88 -44.76 45.66
CA VAL A 147 -2.94 -44.85 44.55
C VAL A 147 -3.64 -45.39 43.30
N ALA A 148 -4.45 -46.44 43.41
CA ALA A 148 -5.19 -47.00 42.28
C ALA A 148 -6.17 -45.98 41.67
N THR A 149 -6.90 -45.23 42.51
CA THR A 149 -7.77 -44.13 42.06
C THR A 149 -6.97 -43.02 41.39
N GLY A 150 -5.84 -42.63 41.98
CA GLY A 150 -4.92 -41.64 41.41
C GLY A 150 -4.39 -42.05 40.04
N GLU A 151 -3.94 -43.30 39.89
CA GLU A 151 -3.45 -43.83 38.62
C GLU A 151 -4.54 -43.84 37.54
N ALA A 152 -5.78 -44.20 37.90
CA ALA A 152 -6.91 -44.16 36.98
C ALA A 152 -7.21 -42.74 36.50
N ALA A 153 -7.23 -41.77 37.42
CA ALA A 153 -7.44 -40.37 37.09
C ALA A 153 -6.33 -39.82 36.17
N VAL A 154 -5.08 -40.19 36.44
CA VAL A 154 -3.91 -39.75 35.65
C VAL A 154 -3.89 -40.35 34.25
N ARG A 155 -4.26 -41.63 34.12
CA ARG A 155 -4.45 -42.25 32.79
C ARG A 155 -5.54 -41.55 31.99
N GLY A 156 -6.65 -41.17 32.64
CA GLY A 156 -7.69 -40.36 32.03
C GLY A 156 -7.18 -39.00 31.55
N TYR A 157 -6.46 -38.29 32.43
CA TYR A 157 -5.82 -37.01 32.09
C TYR A 157 -4.81 -37.13 30.95
N ARG A 158 -3.99 -38.18 30.93
CA ARG A 158 -3.01 -38.43 29.87
C ARG A 158 -3.68 -38.65 28.52
N THR A 159 -4.78 -39.40 28.50
CA THR A 159 -5.57 -39.62 27.29
C THR A 159 -6.13 -38.31 26.75
N ALA A 160 -6.79 -37.52 27.61
CA ALA A 160 -7.33 -36.21 27.23
C ALA A 160 -6.23 -35.24 26.77
N TYR A 161 -5.11 -35.21 27.49
CA TYR A 161 -3.93 -34.43 27.12
C TYR A 161 -3.38 -34.82 25.74
N GLY A 162 -3.28 -36.12 25.45
CA GLY A 162 -2.84 -36.62 24.15
C GLY A 162 -3.75 -36.18 23.02
N GLN A 163 -5.07 -36.25 23.21
CA GLN A 163 -6.07 -35.78 22.24
C GLN A 163 -5.94 -34.28 21.97
N VAL A 164 -5.92 -33.45 23.03
CA VAL A 164 -5.79 -31.99 22.90
C VAL A 164 -4.48 -31.61 22.22
N THR A 165 -3.37 -32.27 22.60
CA THR A 165 -2.06 -32.01 21.99
C THR A 165 -2.03 -32.37 20.52
N ALA A 166 -2.67 -33.47 20.11
CA ALA A 166 -2.76 -33.86 18.71
C ALA A 166 -3.56 -32.85 17.88
N VAL A 167 -4.73 -32.43 18.37
CA VAL A 167 -5.57 -31.41 17.72
C VAL A 167 -4.81 -30.09 17.61
N LEU A 168 -4.18 -29.64 18.69
CA LEU A 168 -3.44 -28.37 18.68
C LEU A 168 -2.25 -28.40 17.73
N ARG A 169 -1.49 -29.50 17.70
CA ARG A 169 -0.35 -29.64 16.77
C ARG A 169 -0.82 -29.60 15.32
N SER A 170 -1.94 -30.27 15.01
CA SER A 170 -2.56 -30.22 13.69
C SER A 170 -2.97 -28.78 13.34
N ALA A 171 -3.70 -28.10 14.22
CA ALA A 171 -4.12 -26.72 14.03
C ALA A 171 -2.93 -25.76 13.86
N ALA A 172 -1.88 -25.90 14.67
CA ALA A 172 -0.68 -25.08 14.57
C ALA A 172 0.06 -25.28 13.25
N ALA A 173 0.15 -26.52 12.75
CA ALA A 173 0.75 -26.83 11.45
C ALA A 173 -0.07 -26.24 10.29
N THR A 174 -1.40 -26.39 10.33
CA THR A 174 -2.30 -25.77 9.34
C THR A 174 -2.19 -24.26 9.36
N GLN A 175 -2.19 -23.65 10.55
CA GLN A 175 -2.06 -22.21 10.71
C GLN A 175 -0.70 -21.70 10.22
N SER A 176 0.40 -22.42 10.48
CA SER A 176 1.73 -22.07 9.95
C SER A 176 1.72 -22.03 8.44
N GLY A 177 1.26 -23.12 7.80
CA GLY A 177 1.19 -23.20 6.33
C GLY A 177 0.23 -22.19 5.72
N PHE A 178 -0.81 -21.77 6.43
CA PHE A 178 -1.70 -20.69 6.02
C PHE A 178 -1.02 -19.32 6.15
N ALA A 179 -0.44 -19.02 7.31
CA ALA A 179 0.22 -17.75 7.61
C ALA A 179 1.44 -17.50 6.71
N ASP A 180 2.20 -18.54 6.36
CA ASP A 180 3.34 -18.43 5.45
C ASP A 180 2.89 -18.09 4.03
N ARG A 181 1.93 -18.85 3.49
CA ARG A 181 1.43 -18.65 2.11
C ARG A 181 0.69 -17.34 1.95
N HIS A 182 -0.29 -17.08 2.82
CA HIS A 182 -1.16 -15.92 2.68
C HIS A 182 -0.53 -14.67 3.28
N GLY A 183 0.25 -14.76 4.35
CA GLY A 183 0.91 -13.61 4.95
C GLY A 183 1.97 -13.01 4.01
N ALA A 184 2.75 -13.84 3.32
CA ALA A 184 3.71 -13.35 2.32
C ALA A 184 3.00 -12.68 1.14
N MET A 185 1.95 -13.32 0.62
CA MET A 185 1.14 -12.77 -0.48
C MET A 185 0.49 -11.43 -0.12
N LEU A 186 -0.15 -11.32 1.04
CA LEU A 186 -0.77 -10.08 1.51
C LEU A 186 0.23 -8.93 1.61
N ARG A 187 1.41 -9.19 2.18
CA ARG A 187 2.49 -8.18 2.26
C ARG A 187 3.01 -7.78 0.88
N GLN A 188 3.15 -8.75 -0.03
CA GLN A 188 3.61 -8.48 -1.40
C GLN A 188 2.60 -7.61 -2.16
N VAL A 189 1.31 -7.96 -2.11
CA VAL A 189 0.26 -7.21 -2.79
C VAL A 189 0.14 -5.80 -2.21
N ALA A 190 0.16 -5.65 -0.88
CA ALA A 190 0.14 -4.34 -0.24
C ALA A 190 1.31 -3.46 -0.72
N ARG A 191 2.53 -4.01 -0.77
CA ARG A 191 3.71 -3.29 -1.27
C ARG A 191 3.56 -2.90 -2.74
N GLN A 192 3.08 -3.81 -3.58
CA GLN A 192 2.89 -3.53 -5.01
C GLN A 192 1.84 -2.42 -5.24
N ILE A 193 0.79 -2.37 -4.41
CA ILE A 193 -0.17 -1.27 -4.42
C ILE A 193 0.52 0.04 -4.03
N GLU A 194 1.26 0.07 -2.92
CA GLU A 194 1.98 1.28 -2.48
C GLU A 194 2.98 1.80 -3.52
N GLU A 195 3.77 0.91 -4.12
CA GLU A 195 4.70 1.23 -5.22
C GLU A 195 3.96 1.81 -6.43
N SER A 196 2.84 1.20 -6.81
CA SER A 196 2.02 1.67 -7.94
C SER A 196 1.41 3.04 -7.66
N LEU A 197 0.91 3.27 -6.44
CA LEU A 197 0.39 4.57 -6.02
C LEU A 197 1.48 5.64 -5.99
N GLY A 198 2.70 5.29 -5.55
CA GLY A 198 3.87 6.17 -5.64
C GLY A 198 4.19 6.55 -7.09
N GLY A 199 4.21 5.56 -7.99
CA GLY A 199 4.42 5.82 -9.42
C GLY A 199 3.30 6.63 -10.10
N ILE A 200 2.07 6.58 -9.59
CA ILE A 200 0.97 7.47 -10.03
C ILE A 200 1.22 8.90 -9.54
N ALA A 201 1.61 9.08 -8.28
CA ALA A 201 1.93 10.39 -7.73
C ALA A 201 3.08 11.07 -8.49
N GLU A 202 4.18 10.36 -8.74
CA GLU A 202 5.31 10.89 -9.52
C GLU A 202 4.94 11.29 -10.95
N ARG A 203 4.07 10.50 -11.61
CA ARG A 203 3.58 10.85 -12.95
C ARG A 203 2.71 12.11 -12.92
N ARG A 204 1.89 12.27 -11.88
CA ARG A 204 1.09 13.48 -11.68
C ARG A 204 1.96 14.72 -11.49
N ASP A 205 2.99 14.63 -10.65
CA ASP A 205 3.90 15.75 -10.40
C ASP A 205 4.66 16.15 -11.67
N ARG A 206 5.14 15.17 -12.44
CA ARG A 206 5.78 15.43 -13.74
C ARG A 206 4.83 16.05 -14.75
N ALA A 207 3.59 15.56 -14.85
CA ALA A 207 2.59 16.12 -15.75
C ALA A 207 2.26 17.58 -15.37
N ARG A 208 2.14 17.88 -14.07
CA ARG A 208 1.92 19.23 -13.57
C ARG A 208 3.08 20.17 -13.89
N ALA A 209 4.33 19.74 -13.67
CA ALA A 209 5.52 20.52 -13.98
C ALA A 209 5.64 20.80 -15.50
N ALA A 210 5.37 19.79 -16.34
CA ALA A 210 5.37 19.94 -17.79
C ALA A 210 4.30 20.93 -18.27
N ALA A 211 3.07 20.82 -17.73
CA ALA A 211 1.98 21.74 -18.04
C ALA A 211 2.32 23.19 -17.67
N GLN A 212 2.93 23.41 -16.49
CA GLN A 212 3.38 24.74 -16.06
C GLN A 212 4.44 25.31 -17.00
N ALA A 213 5.47 24.52 -17.33
CA ALA A 213 6.55 24.95 -18.22
C ALA A 213 6.03 25.31 -19.63
N ILE A 214 5.09 24.52 -20.16
CA ILE A 214 4.46 24.79 -21.46
C ILE A 214 3.60 26.05 -21.39
N GLY A 215 2.85 26.26 -20.30
CA GLY A 215 2.06 27.48 -20.10
C GLY A 215 2.92 28.75 -20.01
N ASP A 216 4.05 28.70 -19.30
CA ASP A 216 5.00 29.80 -19.22
C ASP A 216 5.60 30.11 -20.59
N ARG A 217 6.02 29.09 -21.32
CA ARG A 217 6.58 29.23 -22.68
C ARG A 217 5.55 29.76 -23.67
N GLY A 218 4.31 29.29 -23.58
CA GLY A 218 3.20 29.75 -24.42
C GLY A 218 2.89 31.23 -24.21
N ARG A 219 2.89 31.70 -22.95
CA ARG A 219 2.75 33.13 -22.61
C ARG A 219 3.91 33.97 -23.14
N GLU A 220 5.15 33.48 -23.01
CA GLU A 220 6.34 34.16 -23.53
C GLU A 220 6.27 34.34 -25.05
N ILE A 221 5.94 33.27 -25.79
CA ILE A 221 5.77 33.30 -27.25
C ILE A 221 4.62 34.24 -27.64
N GLY A 222 3.47 34.13 -26.98
CA GLY A 222 2.32 35.01 -27.23
C GLY A 222 2.66 36.49 -27.01
N GLY A 223 3.42 36.81 -25.96
CA GLY A 223 3.88 38.17 -25.69
C GLY A 223 4.88 38.70 -26.73
N ALA A 224 5.83 37.87 -27.16
CA ALA A 224 6.79 38.22 -28.20
C ALA A 224 6.08 38.48 -29.54
N ILE A 225 5.15 37.61 -29.94
CA ILE A 225 4.37 37.78 -31.16
C ILE A 225 3.48 39.02 -31.06
N GLY A 226 2.79 39.22 -29.95
CA GLY A 226 1.97 40.41 -29.72
C GLY A 226 2.79 41.69 -29.87
N THR A 227 4.01 41.71 -29.33
CA THR A 227 4.93 42.86 -29.48
C THR A 227 5.31 43.11 -30.95
N VAL A 228 5.59 42.06 -31.72
CA VAL A 228 5.92 42.18 -33.16
C VAL A 228 4.70 42.67 -33.96
N VAL A 229 3.51 42.14 -33.70
CA VAL A 229 2.27 42.58 -34.36
C VAL A 229 1.96 44.04 -34.03
N THR A 230 2.12 44.46 -32.78
CA THR A 230 1.91 45.84 -32.37
C THR A 230 2.93 46.77 -33.02
N ALA A 231 4.19 46.35 -33.13
CA ALA A 231 5.24 47.10 -33.81
C ALA A 231 4.98 47.25 -35.32
N LEU A 232 4.41 46.23 -35.97
CA LEU A 232 3.98 46.29 -37.38
C LEU A 232 2.80 47.25 -37.58
N GLN A 233 1.81 47.27 -36.68
CA GLN A 233 0.66 48.18 -36.76
C GLN A 233 1.03 49.65 -36.54
N VAL A 234 2.00 49.95 -35.67
CA VAL A 234 2.47 51.32 -35.44
C VAL A 234 3.25 51.86 -36.65
N GLY A 235 3.84 50.99 -37.48
CA GLY A 235 4.50 51.38 -38.73
C GLY A 235 3.54 51.78 -39.87
N ASP A 236 2.25 51.47 -39.74
CA ASP A 236 1.18 51.77 -40.71
C ASP A 236 0.44 53.09 -40.39
N SER A 237 0.77 53.73 -39.27
CA SER A 237 0.20 55.02 -38.79
C SER A 237 1.06 56.22 -39.20
#